data_AF-A0A928E2E2-F1
#
_entry.id   AF-A0A928E2E2-F1
#
_cell.length_a   1.000
_cell.length_b   1.000
_cell.length_c   1.000
_cell.angle_alpha   90.00
_cell.angle_beta   90.00
_cell.angle_gamma   90.00
#
_symmetry.space_group_name_H-M   'P 1'
#
loop_
_entity.id
_entity.type
_entity.pdbx_description
1 polymer ?
#
loop_
_entity_poly.entity_id
_entity_poly.type
_entity_poly.pdbx_seq_one_letter_code
_entity_poly.pdbx_strand_id
1 'polypeptide(L)' 'MEAILERWDQALKIIRSAGYLVREEWLGGSSGGLCEFGGKKYFFSDQSLSLFERLEQAEEAARKLKTRS' A
#
# COMPACT_ATOMS: atom_id res chain seq x y z
N MET A 1 -2.74 2.12 -19.04
CA MET A 1 -1.80 2.73 -18.07
C MET A 1 -2.55 3.63 -17.09
N GLU A 2 -3.38 4.57 -17.57
CA GLU A 2 -4.17 5.48 -16.72
C GLU A 2 -5.02 4.77 -15.66
N ALA A 3 -5.78 3.75 -16.05
CA ALA A 3 -6.62 2.97 -15.13
C ALA A 3 -5.84 2.30 -13.97
N ILE A 4 -4.56 1.95 -14.18
CA ILE A 4 -3.71 1.35 -13.14
C ILE A 4 -3.31 2.42 -12.11
N LEU A 5 -2.96 3.62 -12.58
CA LEU A 5 -2.59 4.75 -11.73
C LEU A 5 -3.78 5.27 -10.93
N GLU A 6 -4.99 5.28 -11.52
CA GLU A 6 -6.21 5.64 -10.81
C GLU A 6 -6.53 4.65 -9.68
N ARG A 7 -6.44 3.35 -9.94
CA ARG A 7 -6.63 2.31 -8.92
C ARG A 7 -5.58 2.39 -7.82
N TRP A 8 -4.33 2.67 -8.19
CA TRP A 8 -3.24 2.91 -7.25
C TRP A 8 -3.57 4.06 -6.30
N ASP A 9 -3.95 5.23 -6.84
CA ASP A 9 -4.32 6.39 -6.04
C ASP A 9 -5.54 6.12 -5.13
N GLN A 10 -6.56 5.41 -5.63
CA GLN A 10 -7.73 5.02 -4.82
C GLN A 10 -7.35 4.10 -3.65
N ALA A 11 -6.50 3.10 -3.90
CA ALA A 11 -6.02 2.21 -2.84
C ALA A 11 -5.22 2.97 -1.78
N LEU A 12 -4.31 3.85 -2.20
CA LEU A 12 -3.54 4.68 -1.28
C LEU A 12 -4.39 5.65 -0.48
N LYS A 13 -5.46 6.22 -1.06
CA LYS A 13 -6.43 7.06 -0.34
C LYS A 13 -7.09 6.30 0.81
N ILE A 14 -7.54 5.07 0.58
CA ILE A 14 -8.14 4.23 1.64
C ILE A 14 -7.12 3.96 2.76
N ILE A 15 -5.90 3.58 2.39
CA ILE A 15 -4.81 3.30 3.34
C ILE A 15 -4.50 4.53 4.20
N ARG A 16 -4.35 5.71 3.56
CA ARG A 16 -4.08 6.98 4.26
C ARG A 16 -5.22 7.38 5.19
N SER A 17 -6.48 7.24 4.75
CA SER A 17 -7.65 7.53 5.58
C SER A 17 -7.77 6.61 6.81
N ALA A 18 -7.20 5.41 6.76
CA ALA A 18 -7.09 4.51 7.92
C ALA A 18 -5.94 4.87 8.87
N GLY A 19 -5.23 5.98 8.63
CA GLY A 19 -4.15 6.50 9.47
C GLY A 19 -2.77 5.90 9.16
N TYR A 20 -2.60 5.23 8.03
CA TYR A 20 -1.31 4.69 7.61
C TYR A 20 -0.49 5.72 6.82
N LEU A 21 0.80 5.81 7.13
CA LEU A 21 1.78 6.54 6.33
C LEU A 21 2.27 5.66 5.18
N VAL A 22 2.10 6.13 3.94
CA VAL A 22 2.59 5.42 2.75
C VAL A 22 4.07 5.72 2.57
N ARG A 23 4.91 4.68 2.54
CA ARG A 23 6.34 4.78 2.24
C ARG A 23 6.68 3.95 1.03
N GLU A 24 7.27 4.60 0.03
CA GLU A 24 7.81 3.94 -1.14
C GLU A 24 9.31 3.77 -0.92
N GLU A 25 9.77 2.53 -0.79
CA GLU A 25 11.16 2.20 -0.49
C GLU A 25 11.64 1.05 -1.37
N TRP A 26 12.96 0.94 -1.55
CA TRP A 26 13.55 -0.23 -2.19
C TRP A 26 13.73 -1.34 -1.15
N LEU A 27 12.88 -2.36 -1.17
CA LEU A 27 12.93 -3.49 -0.23
C LEU A 27 13.54 -4.76 -0.84
N GLY A 28 14.04 -4.68 -2.07
CA GLY A 28 14.77 -5.73 -2.75
C GLY A 28 13.94 -6.98 -3.07
N GLY A 29 12.66 -6.82 -3.34
CA GLY A 29 11.71 -7.89 -3.62
C GLY A 29 11.02 -8.45 -2.37
N SER A 30 11.21 -7.83 -1.21
CA SER A 30 10.49 -8.22 0.00
C SER A 30 9.05 -7.72 -0.08
N SER A 31 8.09 -8.59 0.25
CA SER A 31 6.68 -8.23 0.28
C SER A 31 6.44 -7.05 1.24
N GLY A 32 5.99 -5.91 0.70
CA GLY A 32 5.53 -4.78 1.48
C GLY A 32 4.16 -5.03 2.13
N GLY A 33 3.51 -3.97 2.60
CA GLY A 33 2.17 -4.06 3.19
C GLY A 33 1.99 -3.25 4.47
N LEU A 34 0.91 -3.57 5.18
CA LEU A 34 0.53 -2.90 6.43
C LEU A 34 1.45 -3.37 7.57
N CYS A 35 2.09 -2.42 8.22
CA CYS A 35 2.99 -2.63 9.34
C CYS A 35 2.70 -1.60 10.44
N GLU A 36 2.88 -1.97 11.70
CA GLU A 36 2.91 -1.04 12.81
C GLU A 36 4.25 -1.17 13.53
N PHE A 37 4.99 -0.07 13.62
CA PHE A 37 6.29 -0.04 14.29
C PHE A 37 6.49 1.31 14.97
N GLY A 38 7.02 1.31 16.19
CA GLY A 38 7.23 2.54 16.97
C GLY A 38 5.93 3.32 17.24
N GLY A 39 4.80 2.62 17.38
CA GLY A 39 3.47 3.22 17.58
C GLY A 39 2.91 3.96 16.36
N LYS A 40 3.50 3.76 15.18
CA LYS A 40 3.07 4.37 13.91
C LYS A 40 2.68 3.28 12.91
N LYS A 41 1.63 3.56 12.15
CA LYS A 41 1.10 2.70 11.09
C LYS A 41 1.74 3.06 9.76
N TYR A 42 2.30 2.09 9.07
CA TYR A 42 3.00 2.24 7.80
C TYR A 42 2.45 1.29 6.75
N PHE A 43 2.33 1.78 5.53
CA PHE A 43 2.18 0.94 4.36
C PHE A 43 3.45 1.07 3.53
N PHE A 44 4.20 -0.02 3.42
CA PHE A 44 5.40 -0.06 2.60
C PHE A 44 5.08 -0.56 1.19
N SER A 45 5.50 0.18 0.18
CA SER A 45 5.46 -0.21 -1.21
C SER A 45 6.88 -0.39 -1.73
N ASP A 46 7.21 -1.60 -2.18
CA ASP A 46 8.53 -1.89 -2.71
C ASP A 46 8.69 -1.37 -4.15
N GLN A 47 9.60 -0.43 -4.35
CA GLN A 47 9.90 0.15 -5.67
C GLN A 47 10.61 -0.83 -6.62
N SER A 48 11.19 -1.91 -6.11
CA SER A 48 11.81 -2.95 -6.94
C SER A 48 10.77 -3.86 -7.63
N LEU A 49 9.50 -3.80 -7.20
CA LEU A 49 8.40 -4.53 -7.80
C LEU A 49 7.78 -3.77 -8.98
N SER A 50 7.15 -4.50 -9.90
CA SER A 50 6.38 -3.91 -10.98
C SER A 50 5.18 -3.13 -10.45
N LEU A 51 4.69 -2.16 -11.23
CA LEU A 51 3.50 -1.38 -10.85
C LEU A 51 2.27 -2.26 -10.57
N PHE A 52 2.15 -3.40 -11.25
CA PHE A 52 1.06 -4.35 -11.05
C PHE A 52 1.16 -5.06 -9.70
N GLU A 53 2.32 -5.59 -9.36
CA GLU A 53 2.56 -6.25 -8.06
C GLU A 53 2.39 -5.26 -6.90
N ARG A 54 2.87 -4.04 -7.07
CA ARG A 54 2.65 -2.97 -6.10
C ARG A 54 1.15 -2.71 -5.94
N LEU A 55 0.41 -2.56 -7.05
CA LEU A 55 -1.03 -2.33 -7.02
C LEU A 55 -1.78 -3.45 -6.29
N GLU A 56 -1.45 -4.72 -6.56
CA GLU A 56 -2.06 -5.85 -5.86
C GLU A 56 -1.83 -5.76 -4.34
N GLN A 57 -0.62 -5.39 -3.90
CA GLN A 57 -0.33 -5.18 -2.47
C GLN A 57 -1.17 -4.05 -1.87
N ALA A 58 -1.32 -2.93 -2.59
CA ALA A 58 -2.10 -1.78 -2.13
C ALA A 58 -3.61 -2.11 -2.07
N GLU A 59 -4.15 -2.81 -3.06
CA GLU A 59 -5.55 -3.20 -3.09
C GLU A 59 -5.89 -4.22 -2.01
N GLU A 60 -4.99 -5.19 -1.76
CA GLU A 60 -5.14 -6.15 -0.67
C GLU A 60 -5.09 -5.47 0.70
N ALA A 61 -4.15 -4.54 0.89
CA ALA A 61 -4.06 -3.73 2.10
C ALA A 61 -5.34 -2.88 2.31
N ALA A 62 -5.81 -2.20 1.27
CA ALA A 62 -7.03 -1.39 1.32
C ALA A 62 -8.28 -2.24 1.65
N ARG A 63 -8.38 -3.45 1.10
CA ARG A 63 -9.46 -4.39 1.38
C ARG A 63 -9.49 -4.79 2.86
N LYS A 64 -8.34 -5.15 3.43
CA LYS A 64 -8.20 -5.49 4.87
C LYS A 64 -8.62 -4.35 5.79
N LEU A 65 -8.44 -3.10 5.37
CA LEU A 65 -8.81 -1.93 6.16
C LEU A 65 -10.32 -1.65 6.11
N LYS A 66 -10.94 -1.83 4.93
CA LYS A 66 -12.41 -1.72 4.78
C LYS A 66 -13.17 -2.76 5.58
N THR A 67 -12.66 -3.98 5.71
CA THR A 67 -13.30 -5.06 6.50
C THR A 67 -13.13 -4.91 8.00
N ARG A 68 -12.25 -4.00 8.46
CA ARG A 68 -11.98 -3.74 9.88
C ARG A 68 -12.68 -2.48 10.40
N SER A 69 -13.46 -1.80 9.55
CA SER A 69 -14.23 -0.60 9.87
C SER A 69 -15.69 -0.93 10.15
#